data_AF-A0A520KIY3-F1
#
_entry.id   AF-A0A520KIY3-F1
#
_cell.length_a   1.000
_cell.length_b   1.000
_cell.length_c   1.000
_cell.angle_alpha   90.00
_cell.angle_beta   90.00
_cell.angle_gamma   90.00
#
_symmetry.space_group_name_H-M   'P 1'
#
loop_
_entity.id
_entity.type
_entity.pdbx_description
1 polymer ?
#
loop_
_entity_poly.entity_id
_entity_poly.type
_entity_poly.pdbx_seq_one_letter_code
_entity_poly.pdbx_strand_id
1 'polypeptide(L)'
;MDILFDLMLALFLFVIIILTVMLTKKFSNPWVNRKIIHLSSVPAVISYMYLFTEPYIFFSFAIFFTIMLLIPHLKNRELSWFQLKKNYGEVYYTASFAALSLILWNVDRILAGLSMLFMAVGDSATGLVRSRILKERGKHISGSIAMFIICSAIGYY
;
A
#
# COMPACT_ATOMS: atom_id res chain seq x y z
N MET A 1 0.03 -27.65 6.91
CA MET A 1 1.02 -26.84 7.64
C MET A 1 1.28 -25.67 6.71
N ASP A 2 0.69 -24.48 6.86
CA ASP A 2 0.98 -23.58 7.96
C ASP A 2 -0.01 -22.38 8.05
N ILE A 3 -1.33 -22.63 7.95
CA ILE A 3 -2.34 -21.54 7.99
C ILE A 3 -2.27 -20.71 9.28
N LEU A 4 -1.86 -21.32 10.38
CA LEU A 4 -1.64 -20.64 11.65
C LEU A 4 -0.45 -19.68 11.56
N PHE A 5 0.67 -20.11 10.95
CA PHE A 5 1.82 -19.25 10.72
C PHE A 5 1.46 -18.06 9.84
N ASP A 6 0.81 -18.29 8.68
CA ASP A 6 0.40 -17.22 7.77
C ASP A 6 -0.55 -16.23 8.47
N LEU A 7 -1.47 -16.74 9.30
CA LEU A 7 -2.38 -15.89 10.09
C LEU A 7 -1.62 -15.07 11.15
N MET A 8 -0.69 -15.68 11.89
CA MET A 8 0.12 -14.98 12.89
C MET A 8 0.98 -13.90 12.25
N LEU A 9 1.61 -14.21 11.12
CA LEU A 9 2.40 -13.27 10.33
C LEU A 9 1.53 -12.10 9.84
N ALA A 10 0.36 -12.40 9.25
CA ALA A 10 -0.56 -11.39 8.78
C ALA A 10 -1.06 -10.48 9.91
N LEU A 11 -1.38 -11.03 11.09
CA LEU A 11 -1.78 -10.26 12.26
C LEU A 11 -0.66 -9.33 12.75
N PHE A 12 0.59 -9.82 12.79
CA PHE A 12 1.74 -8.99 13.14
C PHE A 12 1.93 -7.82 12.16
N LEU A 13 1.88 -8.09 10.85
CA LEU A 13 1.97 -7.08 9.80
C LEU A 13 0.79 -6.09 9.85
N PHE A 14 -0.41 -6.59 10.12
CA PHE A 14 -1.61 -5.78 10.31
C PHE A 14 -1.43 -4.78 11.45
N VAL A 15 -0.88 -5.21 12.59
CA VAL A 15 -0.58 -4.33 13.72
C VAL A 15 0.36 -3.20 13.29
N ILE A 16 1.43 -3.48 12.52
CA ILE A 16 2.36 -2.45 12.02
C ILE A 16 1.63 -1.39 11.18
N ILE A 17 0.77 -1.83 10.26
CA ILE A 17 0.00 -0.92 9.39
C ILE A 17 -0.97 -0.09 10.22
N ILE A 18 -1.73 -0.70 11.13
CA ILE A 18 -2.70 0.01 11.98
C ILE A 18 -2.01 1.01 12.91
N LEU A 19 -0.88 0.65 13.52
CA LEU A 19 -0.09 1.57 14.32
C LEU A 19 0.37 2.76 13.47
N THR A 20 0.81 2.53 12.23
CA THR A 20 1.17 3.62 11.31
C THR A 20 -0.02 4.52 11.01
N VAL A 21 -1.19 3.96 10.69
CA VAL A 21 -2.43 4.74 10.48
C VAL A 21 -2.77 5.59 11.71
N MET A 22 -2.65 5.03 12.92
CA MET A 22 -2.89 5.77 14.17
C MET A 22 -1.87 6.90 14.37
N LEU A 23 -0.59 6.64 14.12
CA LEU A 23 0.48 7.65 14.24
C LEU A 23 0.27 8.81 13.28
N THR A 24 -0.14 8.54 12.03
CA THR A 24 -0.36 9.59 11.03
C THR A 24 -1.48 10.57 11.39
N LYS A 25 -2.38 10.24 12.32
CA LYS A 25 -3.38 11.20 12.84
C LYS A 25 -2.73 12.43 13.49
N LYS A 26 -1.49 12.31 13.96
CA LYS A 26 -0.74 13.42 14.57
C LYS A 26 -0.17 14.39 13.53
N PHE A 27 -0.23 14.05 12.25
CA PHE A 27 0.32 14.84 11.15
C PHE A 27 -0.80 15.56 10.39
N SER A 28 -0.51 16.77 9.92
CA SER A 28 -1.51 17.66 9.31
C SER A 28 -1.68 17.50 7.81
N ASN A 29 -0.83 16.73 7.11
CA ASN A 29 -0.84 16.64 5.65
C ASN A 29 -1.38 15.27 5.18
N PRO A 30 -2.66 15.19 4.74
CA PRO A 30 -3.26 13.92 4.35
C PRO A 30 -2.60 13.29 3.13
N TRP A 31 -2.04 14.11 2.24
CA TRP A 31 -1.33 13.63 1.06
C TRP A 31 -0.06 12.86 1.47
N VAL A 32 0.73 13.42 2.39
CA VAL A 32 1.93 12.77 2.92
C VAL A 32 1.57 11.56 3.79
N ASN A 33 0.57 11.71 4.67
CA ASN A 33 0.11 10.64 5.56
C ASN A 33 -0.27 9.37 4.81
N ARG A 34 -1.03 9.51 3.71
CA ARG A 34 -1.37 8.38 2.84
C ARG A 34 -0.12 7.65 2.32
N LYS A 35 0.94 8.37 1.96
CA LYS A 35 2.18 7.76 1.46
C LYS A 35 2.98 7.07 2.55
N ILE A 36 2.98 7.61 3.77
CA ILE A 36 3.57 6.94 4.94
C ILE A 36 2.84 5.61 5.20
N ILE A 37 1.49 5.60 5.14
CA ILE A 37 0.70 4.38 5.29
C ILE A 37 1.00 3.37 4.18
N HIS A 38 1.10 3.80 2.91
CA HIS A 38 1.50 2.90 1.82
C HIS A 38 2.89 2.28 2.04
N LEU A 39 3.88 3.06 2.49
CA LEU A 39 5.21 2.54 2.81
C LEU A 39 5.17 1.49 3.94
N SER A 40 4.24 1.62 4.90
CA SER A 40 4.11 0.64 5.99
C SER A 40 3.67 -0.76 5.54
N SER A 41 3.15 -0.90 4.31
CA SER A 41 2.82 -2.23 3.77
C SER A 41 4.01 -2.94 3.13
N VAL A 42 5.18 -2.31 3.00
CA VAL A 42 6.38 -2.92 2.39
C VAL A 42 6.78 -4.24 3.09
N PRO A 43 6.84 -4.32 4.43
CA PRO A 43 7.11 -5.59 5.11
C PRO A 43 6.10 -6.67 4.74
N ALA A 44 4.82 -6.31 4.58
CA ALA A 44 3.80 -7.29 4.20
C ALA A 44 4.01 -7.82 2.78
N VAL A 45 4.42 -6.96 1.84
CA VAL A 45 4.75 -7.36 0.47
C VAL A 45 5.99 -8.26 0.44
N ILE A 46 7.04 -7.92 1.18
CA ILE A 46 8.24 -8.77 1.28
C ILE A 46 7.89 -10.11 1.92
N SER A 47 7.08 -10.12 2.97
CA SER A 47 6.56 -11.35 3.56
C SER A 47 5.76 -12.17 2.55
N TYR A 48 4.92 -11.54 1.71
CA TYR A 48 4.20 -12.23 0.64
C TYR A 48 5.16 -12.90 -0.36
N MET A 49 6.24 -12.22 -0.72
CA MET A 49 7.24 -12.72 -1.67
C MET A 49 8.04 -13.91 -1.14
N TYR A 50 8.23 -14.02 0.18
CA TYR A 50 9.23 -14.93 0.74
C TYR A 50 8.72 -15.88 1.84
N LEU A 51 7.74 -15.44 2.63
CA LEU A 51 7.34 -16.11 3.88
C LEU A 51 5.95 -16.73 3.82
N PHE A 52 4.96 -16.07 3.20
CA PHE A 52 3.62 -16.63 3.11
C PHE A 52 3.64 -17.97 2.37
N THR A 53 2.92 -18.94 2.92
CA THR A 53 2.84 -20.29 2.35
C THR A 53 1.70 -20.42 1.33
N GLU A 54 0.64 -19.64 1.49
CA GLU A 54 -0.54 -19.60 0.61
C GLU A 54 -1.03 -18.15 0.40
N PRO A 55 -1.71 -17.83 -0.72
CA PRO A 55 -2.11 -16.46 -1.01
C PRO A 55 -3.31 -16.01 -0.16
N TYR A 56 -4.11 -16.95 0.35
CA TYR A 56 -5.45 -16.69 0.84
C TYR A 56 -5.49 -15.78 2.07
N ILE A 57 -4.53 -15.91 2.99
CA ILE A 57 -4.49 -15.06 4.18
C ILE A 57 -4.10 -13.63 3.78
N PHE A 58 -3.04 -13.46 2.99
CA PHE A 58 -2.65 -12.13 2.48
C PHE A 58 -3.78 -11.47 1.69
N PHE A 59 -4.41 -12.23 0.78
CA PHE A 59 -5.57 -11.80 0.00
C PHE A 59 -6.73 -11.34 0.91
N SER A 60 -7.06 -12.14 1.93
CA SER A 60 -8.17 -11.84 2.84
C SER A 60 -7.95 -10.53 3.60
N PHE A 61 -6.72 -10.28 4.07
CA PHE A 61 -6.37 -9.00 4.70
C PHE A 61 -6.39 -7.83 3.70
N ALA A 62 -5.93 -8.02 2.47
CA ALA A 62 -5.99 -6.99 1.43
C ALA A 62 -7.45 -6.62 1.07
N ILE A 63 -8.35 -7.61 0.96
CA ILE A 63 -9.79 -7.39 0.79
C ILE A 63 -10.39 -6.70 2.02
N PHE A 64 -10.03 -7.14 3.22
CA PHE A 64 -10.47 -6.49 4.47
C PHE A 64 -10.13 -5.00 4.46
N PHE A 65 -8.88 -4.63 4.16
CA PHE A 65 -8.49 -3.23 4.02
C PHE A 65 -9.26 -2.50 2.93
N THR A 66 -9.46 -3.13 1.76
CA THR A 66 -10.24 -2.55 0.66
C THR A 66 -11.64 -2.17 1.12
N ILE A 67 -12.34 -3.08 1.79
CA ILE A 67 -13.70 -2.84 2.31
C ILE A 67 -13.68 -1.75 3.39
N MET A 68 -12.76 -1.84 4.34
CA MET A 68 -12.65 -0.86 5.43
C MET A 68 -12.36 0.56 4.94
N LEU A 69 -11.60 0.70 3.85
CA LEU A 69 -11.29 2.00 3.23
C LEU A 69 -12.45 2.49 2.34
N LEU A 70 -13.20 1.58 1.71
CA LEU A 70 -14.33 1.93 0.86
C LEU A 70 -15.55 2.43 1.66
N ILE A 71 -15.83 1.83 2.82
CA ILE A 71 -16.99 2.19 3.66
C ILE A 71 -17.05 3.70 4.00
N PRO A 72 -15.97 4.36 4.46
CA PRO A 72 -15.94 5.81 4.68
C PRO A 72 -16.35 6.63 3.46
N HIS A 73 -15.86 6.28 2.26
CA HIS A 73 -16.22 6.97 1.02
C HIS A 73 -17.70 6.81 0.69
N LEU A 74 -18.24 5.59 0.77
CA LEU A 74 -19.66 5.33 0.53
C LEU A 74 -20.58 6.10 1.48
N LYS A 75 -20.10 6.37 2.70
CA LYS A 75 -20.82 7.14 3.73
C LYS A 75 -20.54 8.65 3.67
N ASN A 76 -19.70 9.14 2.75
CA ASN A 76 -19.20 10.52 2.73
C ASN A 76 -18.60 10.95 4.09
N ARG A 77 -17.89 10.03 4.74
CA ARG A 77 -17.24 10.20 6.05
C ARG A 77 -15.76 9.84 5.96
N GLU A 78 -15.08 10.33 4.92
CA GLU A 78 -13.68 10.05 4.68
C GLU A 78 -12.82 10.42 5.90
N LEU A 79 -11.85 9.55 6.20
CA LEU A 79 -10.89 9.74 7.28
C LEU A 79 -9.90 10.85 6.90
N SER A 80 -10.27 12.10 7.16
CA SER A 80 -9.66 13.32 6.60
C SER A 80 -8.15 13.47 6.81
N TRP A 81 -7.57 12.76 7.78
CA TRP A 81 -6.12 12.77 8.00
C TRP A 81 -5.33 11.95 6.99
N PHE A 82 -5.95 11.10 6.16
CA PHE A 82 -5.25 10.40 5.07
C PHE A 82 -6.11 10.10 3.83
N GLN A 83 -7.43 10.02 3.98
CA GLN A 83 -8.35 9.89 2.86
C GLN A 83 -8.70 11.26 2.29
N LEU A 84 -8.65 11.37 0.97
CA LEU A 84 -8.96 12.59 0.25
C LEU A 84 -10.34 12.46 -0.38
N LYS A 85 -11.19 13.46 -0.16
CA LYS A 85 -12.58 13.47 -0.64
C LYS A 85 -12.66 13.17 -2.14
N LYS A 86 -13.55 12.26 -2.54
CA LYS A 86 -13.71 11.77 -3.94
C LYS A 86 -12.45 11.14 -4.55
N ASN A 87 -11.44 10.79 -3.76
CA ASN A 87 -10.24 10.10 -4.24
C ASN A 87 -10.15 8.70 -3.63
N TYR A 88 -10.32 7.68 -4.46
CA TYR A 88 -10.33 6.28 -4.04
C TYR A 88 -8.95 5.62 -4.16
N GLY A 89 -7.87 6.40 -4.18
CA GLY A 89 -6.54 5.89 -4.51
C GLY A 89 -6.05 4.82 -3.52
N GLU A 90 -6.36 4.95 -2.24
CA GLU A 90 -6.05 3.96 -1.20
C GLU A 90 -6.94 2.71 -1.26
N VAL A 91 -8.17 2.86 -1.74
CA VAL A 91 -9.08 1.71 -1.99
C VAL A 91 -8.53 0.90 -3.15
N TYR A 92 -8.20 1.53 -4.28
CA TYR A 92 -7.61 0.84 -5.43
C TYR A 92 -6.25 0.25 -5.11
N TYR A 93 -5.46 0.88 -4.25
CA TYR A 93 -4.17 0.34 -3.81
C TYR A 93 -4.32 -1.03 -3.14
N THR A 94 -5.21 -1.14 -2.16
CA THR A 94 -5.46 -2.39 -1.42
C THR A 94 -6.20 -3.42 -2.26
N ALA A 95 -7.11 -2.97 -3.15
CA ALA A 95 -7.78 -3.85 -4.11
C ALA A 95 -6.78 -4.45 -5.11
N SER A 96 -5.80 -3.67 -5.59
CA SER A 96 -4.75 -4.15 -6.48
C SER A 96 -3.86 -5.19 -5.79
N PHE A 97 -3.56 -5.01 -4.50
CA PHE A 97 -2.83 -6.03 -3.72
C PHE A 97 -3.61 -7.34 -3.66
N ALA A 98 -4.92 -7.27 -3.38
CA ALA A 98 -5.77 -8.46 -3.39
C ALA A 98 -5.76 -9.14 -4.76
N ALA A 99 -5.99 -8.39 -5.85
CA ALA A 99 -6.00 -8.96 -7.20
C ALA A 99 -4.65 -9.60 -7.58
N LEU A 100 -3.55 -8.87 -7.41
CA LEU A 100 -2.20 -9.36 -7.73
C LEU A 100 -1.83 -10.59 -6.90
N SER A 101 -2.23 -10.63 -5.62
CA SER A 101 -1.92 -11.74 -4.72
C SER A 101 -2.52 -13.07 -5.14
N LEU A 102 -3.65 -13.07 -5.87
CA LEU A 102 -4.25 -14.30 -6.39
C LEU A 102 -3.84 -14.57 -7.84
N ILE A 103 -3.90 -13.54 -8.70
CA ILE A 103 -3.69 -13.71 -10.14
C ILE A 103 -2.28 -14.20 -10.43
N LEU A 104 -1.29 -13.71 -9.70
CA LEU A 104 0.12 -14.01 -9.96
C LEU A 104 0.74 -15.02 -9.00
N TRP A 105 0.01 -15.54 -8.00
CA TRP A 105 0.58 -16.48 -7.01
C TRP A 105 1.24 -17.69 -7.68
N ASN A 106 0.49 -18.35 -8.58
CA ASN A 106 0.94 -19.55 -9.30
C ASN A 106 1.75 -19.22 -10.56
N VAL A 107 1.82 -17.95 -10.97
CA VAL A 107 2.58 -17.51 -12.14
C VAL A 107 3.99 -17.13 -11.71
N ASP A 108 4.09 -16.11 -10.87
CA ASP A 108 5.33 -15.63 -10.29
C ASP A 108 5.01 -14.72 -9.09
N ARG A 109 5.21 -15.26 -7.88
CA ARG A 109 4.97 -14.53 -6.63
C ARG A 109 5.92 -13.35 -6.45
N ILE A 110 7.13 -13.43 -7.00
CA ILE A 110 8.12 -12.34 -6.95
C ILE A 110 7.66 -11.21 -7.85
N LEU A 111 7.17 -11.51 -9.06
CA LEU A 111 6.58 -10.51 -9.95
C LEU A 111 5.37 -9.81 -9.32
N ALA A 112 4.50 -10.55 -8.63
CA ALA A 112 3.37 -9.95 -7.91
C ALA A 112 3.86 -8.99 -6.82
N GLY A 113 4.84 -9.43 -6.02
CA GLY A 113 5.46 -8.62 -4.98
C GLY A 113 6.17 -7.38 -5.52
N LEU A 114 6.95 -7.49 -6.59
CA LEU A 114 7.59 -6.36 -7.26
C LEU A 114 6.56 -5.33 -7.74
N SER A 115 5.46 -5.80 -8.34
CA SER A 115 4.35 -4.93 -8.76
C SER A 115 3.72 -4.20 -7.57
N MET A 116 3.53 -4.89 -6.45
CA MET A 116 3.05 -4.30 -5.20
C MET A 116 4.08 -3.31 -4.61
N LEU A 117 5.38 -3.59 -4.68
CA LEU A 117 6.45 -2.69 -4.22
C LEU A 117 6.53 -1.42 -5.07
N PHE A 118 6.30 -1.51 -6.38
CA PHE A 118 6.22 -0.31 -7.24
C PHE A 118 5.09 0.62 -6.80
N MET A 119 3.96 0.06 -6.35
CA MET A 119 2.88 0.85 -5.75
C MET A 119 3.23 1.32 -4.33
N ALA A 120 3.81 0.47 -3.48
CA ALA A 120 4.07 0.80 -2.08
C ALA A 120 5.17 1.87 -1.94
N VAL A 121 6.25 1.72 -2.71
CA VAL A 121 7.45 2.57 -2.63
C VAL A 121 7.47 3.60 -3.76
N GLY A 122 7.27 3.20 -5.01
CA GLY A 122 7.36 4.09 -6.17
C GLY A 122 6.27 5.18 -6.18
N ASP A 123 5.00 4.81 -6.00
CA ASP A 123 3.91 5.80 -5.88
C ASP A 123 4.03 6.64 -4.59
N SER A 124 4.59 6.09 -3.51
CA SER A 124 4.89 6.87 -2.30
C SER A 124 5.97 7.92 -2.54
N ALA A 125 7.08 7.55 -3.17
CA ALA A 125 8.14 8.49 -3.53
C ALA A 125 7.64 9.59 -4.47
N THR A 126 6.84 9.21 -5.47
CA THR A 126 6.15 10.16 -6.35
C THR A 126 5.36 11.20 -5.55
N GLY A 127 4.56 10.75 -4.58
CA GLY A 127 3.75 11.61 -3.74
C GLY A 127 4.58 12.54 -2.85
N LEU A 128 5.61 11.99 -2.19
CA LEU A 128 6.47 12.74 -1.28
C LEU A 128 7.34 13.78 -2.00
N VAL A 129 7.89 13.45 -3.17
CA VAL A 129 8.65 14.41 -3.98
C VAL A 129 7.75 15.54 -4.47
N ARG A 130 6.55 15.21 -4.95
CA ARG A 130 5.58 16.21 -5.41
C ARG A 130 5.10 17.10 -4.27
N SER A 131 4.89 16.56 -3.05
CA SER A 131 4.42 17.35 -1.91
C SER A 131 5.44 18.35 -1.37
N ARG A 132 6.72 18.19 -1.71
CA ARG A 132 7.78 19.16 -1.37
C ARG A 132 7.91 20.29 -2.39
N ILE A 133 7.53 20.03 -3.64
CA ILE A 133 7.69 20.98 -4.76
C ILE A 133 6.40 21.77 -5.00
N LEU A 134 5.25 21.10 -4.92
CA LEU A 134 3.96 21.70 -5.18
C LEU A 134 3.32 22.20 -3.89
N LYS A 135 2.80 23.43 -3.91
CA LYS A 135 2.00 23.99 -2.82
C LYS A 135 0.62 23.35 -2.71
N GLU A 136 0.09 22.88 -3.84
CA GLU A 136 -1.21 22.21 -3.94
C GLU A 136 -1.07 20.86 -4.63
N ARG A 137 -2.02 19.96 -4.41
CA ARG A 137 -1.98 18.62 -5.00
C ARG A 137 -2.04 18.72 -6.53
N GLY A 138 -1.00 18.22 -7.18
CA GLY A 138 -0.92 18.17 -8.65
C GLY A 138 0.01 17.08 -9.17
N LYS A 139 0.11 17.00 -10.50
CA LYS A 139 1.11 16.16 -11.18
C LYS A 139 2.33 17.01 -11.50
N HIS A 140 3.52 16.45 -11.27
CA HIS A 140 4.79 17.07 -11.65
C HIS A 140 5.75 15.98 -12.12
N ILE A 141 6.58 16.32 -13.11
CA ILE A 141 7.52 15.39 -13.75
C ILE A 141 8.55 14.84 -12.78
N SER A 142 8.98 15.62 -11.79
CA SER A 142 9.90 15.17 -10.74
C SER A 142 9.40 13.94 -10.00
N GLY A 143 8.08 13.82 -9.79
CA GLY A 143 7.50 12.62 -9.19
C GLY A 143 7.62 11.40 -10.10
N SER A 144 7.45 11.57 -11.41
CA SER A 144 7.62 10.48 -12.38
C SER A 144 9.09 10.05 -12.49
N ILE A 145 10.03 11.00 -12.47
CA ILE A 145 11.48 10.71 -12.43
C ILE A 145 11.83 9.94 -11.16
N ALA A 146 11.33 10.37 -10.00
CA ALA A 146 11.55 9.67 -8.74
C ALA A 146 11.00 8.25 -8.76
N MET A 147 9.79 8.05 -9.30
CA MET A 147 9.21 6.73 -9.49
C MET A 147 10.07 5.86 -10.39
N PHE A 148 10.51 6.38 -11.52
CA PHE A 148 11.33 5.65 -12.49
C PHE A 148 12.63 5.16 -11.85
N ILE A 149 13.36 6.04 -11.17
CA ILE A 149 14.62 5.69 -10.49
C ILE A 149 14.38 4.59 -9.44
N ILE A 150 13.38 4.77 -8.58
CA ILE A 150 13.11 3.82 -7.48
C ILE A 150 12.62 2.48 -7.99
N CYS A 151 11.67 2.46 -8.93
CA CYS A 151 11.19 1.21 -9.50
C CYS A 151 12.26 0.50 -10.31
N SER A 152 13.14 1.23 -11.01
CA SER A 152 14.28 0.62 -11.72
C SER A 152 15.27 -0.01 -10.74
N ALA A 153 15.55 0.65 -9.61
CA ALA A 153 16.38 0.10 -8.55
C ALA A 153 15.74 -1.15 -7.92
N ILE A 154 14.45 -1.10 -7.59
CA ILE A 154 13.72 -2.24 -7.01
C ILE A 154 13.65 -3.41 -7.99
N GLY A 155 13.40 -3.17 -9.28
CA GLY A 155 13.25 -4.22 -10.28
C GLY A 155 14.56 -4.78 -10.84
N TYR A 156 15.69 -4.15 -10.56
CA TYR A 156 17.02 -4.65 -10.95
C TYR A 156 17.51 -5.76 -10.01
N TYR A 157 17.08 -5.75 -8.74
CA TYR A 157 17.42 -6.74 -7.71
C TYR A 157 16.28 -7.73 -7.51
#